data_AF-A0A7U9KWB1-F1
#
_entry.id   AF-A0A7U9KWB1-F1
#
_cell.length_a   1.000
_cell.length_b   1.000
_cell.length_c   1.000
_cell.angle_alpha   90.00
_cell.angle_beta   90.00
_cell.angle_gamma   90.00
#
_symmetry.space_group_name_H-M   'P 1'
#
loop_
_entity.id
_entity.type
_entity.pdbx_description
1 polymer ?
#
loop_
_entity_poly.entity_id
_entity_poly.type
_entity_poly.pdbx_seq_one_letter_code
_entity_poly.pdbx_strand_id
1 'polypeptide(L)'
;MPDVFDCIERKVRKIFGEAPVCVHVGDVKECEIKRHPTYPKFRAEAISSGVRSAPSSRLWESMIAMGRLSDLDGDNTWRLVILDCIVPCFRSISSKISRDFRAEREEIRSAMVATALEVWADTAMGVPPRHVRDRMVKAAFDAAFRFADATSSEWSMDDIEIFARPEISAQGSTLRASSIIDVDSIRDADVAEQIRGERLGALYQRLGHFDAVRSFHDQLRSGSRSGSVSQAVRSFGLLRSRISNPNLYYYASDLYPSFIGLREAAGVMGIAESAAHRLIRAGQFPFPVARAGRSYKVSVKALMHFKDIPDAIVHVDDIESGALHAGGGVR
;
A
#
# COMPACT_ATOMS: atom_id res chain seq x y z
N MET A 1 16.72 15.74 17.07
CA MET A 1 15.54 15.97 17.96
C MET A 1 15.27 14.70 18.76
N PRO A 2 14.50 14.69 19.87
CA PRO A 2 14.13 13.42 20.47
C PRO A 2 13.21 12.64 19.53
N ASP A 3 13.53 11.37 19.27
CA ASP A 3 12.77 10.49 18.37
C ASP A 3 11.27 10.46 18.74
N VAL A 4 10.41 10.74 17.76
CA VAL A 4 8.97 10.88 17.99
C VAL A 4 8.35 9.59 18.55
N PHE A 5 8.86 8.43 18.13
CA PHE A 5 8.40 7.14 18.64
C PHE A 5 8.71 6.96 20.13
N ASP A 6 9.92 7.32 20.55
CA ASP A 6 10.33 7.26 21.95
C ASP A 6 9.56 8.28 22.80
N CYS A 7 9.23 9.44 22.23
CA CYS A 7 8.36 10.43 22.87
C CYS A 7 6.95 9.90 23.13
N ILE A 8 6.35 9.23 22.14
CA ILE A 8 5.03 8.59 22.27
C ILE A 8 5.09 7.50 23.35
N GLU A 9 6.05 6.58 23.26
CA GLU A 9 6.19 5.46 24.20
C GLU A 9 6.39 5.96 25.65
N ARG A 10 7.25 6.97 25.84
CA ARG A 10 7.50 7.58 27.15
C ARG A 10 6.26 8.27 27.72
N LYS A 11 5.50 8.98 26.88
CA LYS A 11 4.28 9.68 27.30
C LYS A 11 3.21 8.70 27.74
N VAL A 12 2.98 7.64 26.98
CA VAL A 12 2.01 6.59 27.32
C VAL A 12 2.43 5.86 28.59
N ARG A 13 3.72 5.54 28.75
CA ARG A 13 4.24 4.94 29.99
C ARG A 13 4.06 5.85 31.21
N LYS A 14 4.17 7.17 31.04
CA LYS A 14 3.92 8.14 32.12
C LYS A 14 2.44 8.19 32.53
N ILE A 15 1.52 8.02 31.57
CA ILE A 15 0.07 8.03 31.83
C ILE A 15 -0.34 6.75 32.55
N PHE A 16 0.05 5.59 32.03
CA PHE A 16 -0.47 4.31 32.51
C PHE A 16 0.47 3.55 33.43
N GLY A 17 1.80 3.65 33.28
CA GLY A 17 2.75 2.88 34.10
C GLY A 17 2.40 1.38 34.15
N GLU A 18 2.16 0.87 35.37
CA GLU A 18 1.64 -0.48 35.61
C GLU A 18 0.13 -0.53 35.90
N ALA A 19 -0.55 0.61 35.82
CA ALA A 19 -1.98 0.70 36.05
C ALA A 19 -2.78 -0.17 35.05
N PRO A 20 -3.92 -0.71 35.50
CA PRO A 20 -4.84 -1.41 34.62
C PRO A 20 -5.44 -0.45 33.58
N VAL A 21 -5.75 -0.97 32.39
CA VAL A 21 -6.33 -0.20 31.29
C VAL A 21 -7.61 -0.87 30.80
N CYS A 22 -8.62 -0.06 30.48
CA CYS A 22 -9.91 -0.55 30.01
C CYS A 22 -10.33 0.10 28.68
N VAL A 23 -10.34 -0.70 27.61
CA VAL A 23 -10.79 -0.26 26.27
C VAL A 23 -12.31 -0.14 26.12
N HIS A 24 -13.09 -0.47 27.15
CA HIS A 24 -14.55 -0.40 27.06
C HIS A 24 -15.11 0.96 27.48
N VAL A 25 -14.47 1.60 28.47
CA VAL A 25 -14.95 2.83 29.11
C VAL A 25 -13.82 3.84 29.41
N GLY A 26 -12.56 3.52 29.12
CA GLY A 26 -11.42 4.40 29.41
C GLY A 26 -10.96 4.31 30.86
N ASP A 27 -11.84 4.60 31.82
CA ASP A 27 -11.56 4.44 33.26
C ASP A 27 -11.95 3.04 33.76
N VAL A 28 -10.98 2.34 34.34
CA VAL A 28 -11.18 1.02 34.96
C VAL A 28 -12.24 1.06 36.06
N LYS A 29 -12.37 2.19 36.78
CA LYS A 29 -13.36 2.34 37.86
C LYS A 29 -14.81 2.34 37.36
N GLU A 30 -15.01 2.71 36.10
CA GLU A 30 -16.33 2.81 35.48
C GLU A 30 -16.72 1.51 34.75
N CYS A 31 -15.83 0.52 34.73
CA CYS A 31 -16.08 -0.75 34.05
C CYS A 31 -16.59 -1.83 35.00
N GLU A 32 -17.70 -2.45 34.66
CA GLU A 32 -18.27 -3.58 35.43
C GLU A 32 -17.50 -4.90 35.23
N ILE A 33 -16.51 -4.92 34.33
CA ILE A 33 -15.71 -6.11 34.05
C ILE A 33 -14.67 -6.32 35.14
N LYS A 34 -14.68 -7.46 35.82
CA LYS A 34 -13.84 -7.72 37.00
C LYS A 34 -12.33 -7.80 36.75
N ARG A 35 -11.86 -7.85 35.50
CA ARG A 35 -10.44 -8.05 35.17
C ARG A 35 -9.99 -7.13 34.06
N HIS A 36 -9.02 -6.29 34.38
CA HIS A 36 -8.37 -5.38 33.44
C HIS A 36 -6.89 -5.72 33.31
N PRO A 37 -6.36 -5.83 32.08
CA PRO A 37 -4.93 -6.02 31.88
C PRO A 37 -4.15 -4.76 32.28
N THR A 38 -2.91 -4.93 32.72
CA THR A 38 -1.96 -3.82 32.81
C THR A 38 -1.62 -3.31 31.40
N TYR A 39 -1.22 -2.04 31.28
CA TYR A 39 -0.88 -1.48 29.97
C TYR A 39 0.13 -2.33 29.16
N PRO A 40 1.22 -2.87 29.73
CA PRO A 40 2.14 -3.74 28.98
C PRO A 40 1.48 -4.99 28.39
N LYS A 41 0.57 -5.64 29.15
CA LYS A 41 -0.16 -6.82 28.69
C LYS A 41 -1.15 -6.46 27.58
N PHE A 42 -1.88 -5.36 27.78
CA PHE A 42 -2.79 -4.80 26.79
C PHE A 42 -2.07 -4.47 25.47
N ARG A 43 -0.94 -3.78 25.54
CA ARG A 43 -0.12 -3.39 24.38
C ARG A 43 0.37 -4.62 23.62
N ALA A 44 0.87 -5.64 24.31
CA ALA A 44 1.30 -6.89 23.68
C ALA A 44 0.14 -7.59 22.93
N GLU A 45 -1.04 -7.60 23.53
CA GLU A 45 -2.25 -8.15 22.90
C GLU A 45 -2.70 -7.33 21.68
N ALA A 46 -2.69 -6.00 21.77
CA ALA A 46 -3.04 -5.11 20.67
C ALA A 46 -2.10 -5.28 19.47
N ILE A 47 -0.79 -5.36 19.72
CA ILE A 47 0.22 -5.62 18.68
C ILE A 47 -0.03 -6.99 18.04
N SER A 48 -0.17 -8.04 18.84
CA SER A 48 -0.42 -9.41 18.33
C SER A 48 -1.70 -9.49 17.49
N SER A 49 -2.76 -8.82 17.94
CA SER A 49 -4.05 -8.77 17.24
C SER A 49 -3.98 -7.97 15.93
N GLY A 50 -3.19 -6.90 15.90
CA GLY A 50 -2.99 -6.07 14.70
C GLY A 50 -2.15 -6.76 13.62
N VAL A 51 -1.28 -7.70 14.00
CA VAL A 51 -0.50 -8.52 13.07
C VAL A 51 -1.35 -9.62 12.41
N ARG A 52 -2.35 -10.16 13.12
CA ARG A 52 -3.15 -11.30 12.64
C ARG A 52 -4.32 -10.92 11.73
N SER A 53 -4.92 -9.73 11.91
CA SER A 53 -5.87 -9.05 11.00
C SER A 53 -6.65 -7.99 11.80
N ALA A 54 -6.32 -6.70 11.65
CA ALA A 54 -6.99 -5.61 12.36
C ALA A 54 -8.49 -5.43 12.01
N PRO A 55 -8.96 -5.63 10.75
CA PRO A 55 -10.38 -5.49 10.42
C PRO A 55 -11.30 -6.49 11.12
N SER A 56 -10.75 -7.60 11.62
CA SER A 56 -11.45 -8.62 12.40
C SER A 56 -11.17 -8.55 13.91
N SER A 57 -10.31 -7.62 14.34
CA SER A 57 -9.95 -7.49 15.75
C SER A 57 -10.92 -6.58 16.47
N ARG A 58 -11.77 -7.18 17.32
CA ARG A 58 -12.66 -6.42 18.22
C ARG A 58 -11.90 -5.48 19.14
N LEU A 59 -10.68 -5.86 19.56
CA LEU A 59 -9.82 -5.03 20.39
C LEU A 59 -9.46 -3.72 19.68
N TRP A 60 -9.00 -3.79 18.42
CA TRP A 60 -8.71 -2.58 17.64
C TRP A 60 -9.96 -1.75 17.37
N GLU A 61 -11.09 -2.39 17.07
CA GLU A 61 -12.36 -1.68 16.89
C GLU A 61 -12.74 -0.88 18.14
N SER A 62 -12.65 -1.49 19.33
CA SER A 62 -12.89 -0.83 20.61
C SER A 62 -11.87 0.29 20.90
N MET A 63 -10.58 0.07 20.60
CA MET A 63 -9.55 1.10 20.78
C MET A 63 -9.84 2.34 19.94
N ILE A 64 -10.18 2.15 18.67
CA ILE A 64 -10.49 3.25 17.75
C ILE A 64 -11.77 3.97 18.20
N ALA A 65 -12.81 3.22 18.60
CA ALA A 65 -14.03 3.81 19.13
C ALA A 65 -13.76 4.65 20.39
N MET A 66 -12.99 4.13 21.34
CA MET A 66 -12.57 4.88 22.53
C MET A 66 -11.74 6.10 22.17
N GLY A 67 -10.79 5.98 21.25
CA GLY A 67 -10.01 7.13 20.78
C GLY A 67 -10.87 8.24 20.21
N ARG A 68 -11.94 7.90 19.47
CA ARG A 68 -12.87 8.90 18.95
C ARG A 68 -13.71 9.55 20.04
N LEU A 69 -14.17 8.76 21.02
CA LEU A 69 -14.91 9.30 22.17
C LEU A 69 -14.03 10.26 22.98
N SER A 70 -12.79 9.86 23.30
CA SER A 70 -11.86 10.72 24.03
C SER A 70 -11.51 11.99 23.26
N ASP A 71 -11.34 11.91 21.93
CA ASP A 71 -11.09 13.11 21.11
C ASP A 71 -12.27 14.11 21.16
N LEU A 72 -13.53 13.65 21.30
CA LEU A 72 -14.69 14.53 21.50
C LEU A 72 -14.65 15.24 22.87
N ASP A 73 -14.11 14.57 23.88
CA ASP A 73 -13.91 15.12 25.23
C ASP A 73 -12.63 15.99 25.34
N GLY A 74 -11.89 16.16 24.23
CA GLY A 74 -10.61 16.88 24.21
C GLY A 74 -9.44 16.09 24.81
N ASP A 75 -9.64 14.80 25.11
CA ASP A 75 -8.62 13.90 25.65
C ASP A 75 -7.95 13.09 24.52
N ASN A 76 -6.65 13.33 24.32
CA ASN A 76 -5.86 12.61 23.31
C ASN A 76 -5.20 11.32 23.82
N THR A 77 -5.52 10.88 25.03
CA THR A 77 -4.88 9.72 25.68
C THR A 77 -5.01 8.45 24.84
N TRP A 78 -6.22 8.13 24.39
CA TRP A 78 -6.45 6.92 23.60
C TRP A 78 -5.85 7.00 22.20
N ARG A 79 -5.79 8.20 21.61
CA ARG A 79 -5.05 8.43 20.37
C ARG A 79 -3.56 8.15 20.52
N LEU A 80 -2.96 8.54 21.65
CA LEU A 80 -1.57 8.21 21.97
C LEU A 80 -1.37 6.70 22.18
N VAL A 81 -2.31 6.02 22.84
CA VAL A 81 -2.28 4.55 23.01
C VAL A 81 -2.33 3.83 21.67
N ILE A 82 -3.19 4.27 20.75
CA ILE A 82 -3.29 3.74 19.38
C ILE A 82 -1.95 3.91 18.66
N LEU A 83 -1.36 5.10 18.71
CA LEU A 83 -0.06 5.35 18.10
C LEU A 83 1.04 4.46 18.70
N ASP A 84 1.15 4.33 20.02
CA ASP A 84 2.15 3.46 20.65
C ASP A 84 2.00 1.99 20.24
N CYS A 85 0.76 1.53 20.03
CA CYS A 85 0.51 0.16 19.55
C CYS A 85 0.87 -0.02 18.06
N ILE A 86 0.93 1.04 17.26
CA ILE A 86 1.32 1.01 15.84
C ILE A 86 2.83 1.25 15.65
N VAL A 87 3.48 2.00 16.54
CA VAL A 87 4.92 2.36 16.48
C VAL A 87 5.84 1.16 16.17
N PRO A 88 5.66 -0.06 16.72
CA PRO A 88 6.49 -1.21 16.36
C PRO A 88 6.49 -1.53 14.85
N CYS A 89 5.34 -1.39 14.17
CA CYS A 89 5.24 -1.55 12.72
C CYS A 89 6.05 -0.46 12.00
N PHE A 90 6.00 0.76 12.50
CA PHE A 90 6.70 1.90 11.91
C PHE A 90 8.22 1.86 12.13
N ARG A 91 8.69 1.37 13.28
CA ARG A 91 10.13 1.23 13.59
C ARG A 91 10.84 0.34 12.59
N SER A 92 10.24 -0.78 12.21
CA SER A 92 10.82 -1.72 11.23
C SER A 92 10.97 -1.05 9.85
N ILE A 93 9.89 -0.45 9.35
CA ILE A 93 9.86 0.17 8.02
C ILE A 93 10.74 1.43 7.94
N SER A 94 10.66 2.34 8.92
CA SER A 94 11.50 3.54 8.94
C SER A 94 13.00 3.23 8.97
N SER A 95 13.40 2.16 9.69
CA SER A 95 14.80 1.74 9.74
C SER A 95 15.27 1.16 8.40
N LYS A 96 14.40 0.41 7.71
CA LYS A 96 14.66 -0.10 6.36
C LYS A 96 14.80 1.07 5.36
N ILE A 97 13.85 1.98 5.33
CA ILE A 97 13.83 3.13 4.40
C ILE A 97 15.03 4.05 4.64
N SER A 98 15.31 4.42 5.89
CA SER A 98 16.46 5.28 6.22
C SER A 98 17.78 4.67 5.73
N ARG A 99 17.96 3.35 5.88
CA ARG A 99 19.14 2.65 5.38
C ARG A 99 19.19 2.61 3.85
N ASP A 100 18.08 2.30 3.22
CA ASP A 100 18.03 2.04 1.77
C ASP A 100 18.10 3.36 0.95
N PHE A 101 17.58 4.47 1.49
CA PHE A 101 17.51 5.77 0.81
C PHE A 101 18.39 6.87 1.43
N ARG A 102 19.18 6.53 2.47
CA ARG A 102 20.02 7.48 3.24
C ARG A 102 19.29 8.70 3.81
N ALA A 103 17.96 8.65 3.90
CA ALA A 103 17.15 9.71 4.48
C ALA A 103 17.21 9.68 6.02
N GLU A 104 17.07 10.85 6.64
CA GLU A 104 17.14 10.98 8.09
C GLU A 104 16.01 10.22 8.77
N ARG A 105 16.39 9.30 9.66
CA ARG A 105 15.46 8.41 10.34
C ARG A 105 14.43 9.19 11.18
N GLU A 106 14.84 10.29 11.81
CA GLU A 106 13.96 11.10 12.66
C GLU A 106 12.87 11.81 11.83
N GLU A 107 13.22 12.28 10.63
CA GLU A 107 12.30 12.97 9.73
C GLU A 107 11.28 12.00 9.13
N ILE A 108 11.74 10.82 8.66
CA ILE A 108 10.85 9.76 8.19
C ILE A 108 9.82 9.42 9.27
N ARG A 109 10.28 9.20 10.51
CA ARG A 109 9.40 8.83 11.61
C ARG A 109 8.41 9.94 11.95
N SER A 110 8.85 11.19 11.91
CA SER A 110 7.99 12.36 12.11
C SER A 110 6.91 12.45 11.04
N ALA A 111 7.28 12.28 9.76
CA ALA A 111 6.35 12.25 8.65
C ALA A 111 5.32 11.11 8.78
N MET A 112 5.77 9.91 9.16
CA MET A 112 4.88 8.77 9.42
C MET A 112 3.83 9.06 10.49
N VAL A 113 4.23 9.64 11.62
CA VAL A 113 3.30 9.99 12.71
C VAL A 113 2.35 11.11 12.29
N ALA A 114 2.86 12.15 11.62
CA ALA A 114 2.06 13.27 11.14
C ALA A 114 0.96 12.78 10.19
N THR A 115 1.31 12.02 9.15
CA THR A 115 0.33 11.50 8.19
C THR A 115 -0.63 10.50 8.84
N ALA A 116 -0.19 9.67 9.79
CA ALA A 116 -1.10 8.80 10.53
C ALA A 116 -2.15 9.62 11.32
N LEU A 117 -1.76 10.75 11.90
CA LEU A 117 -2.66 11.65 12.63
C LEU A 117 -3.60 12.43 11.71
N GLU A 118 -3.14 12.84 10.52
CA GLU A 118 -4.00 13.43 9.48
C GLU A 118 -5.11 12.44 9.08
N VAL A 119 -4.74 11.20 8.76
CA VAL A 119 -5.73 10.17 8.43
C VAL A 119 -6.66 9.86 9.59
N TRP A 120 -6.16 9.86 10.82
CA TRP A 120 -7.02 9.72 11.99
C TRP A 120 -8.12 10.79 11.99
N ALA A 121 -7.75 12.07 11.81
CA ALA A 121 -8.69 13.18 11.76
C ALA A 121 -9.68 13.04 10.59
N ASP A 122 -9.20 12.71 9.39
CA ASP A 122 -10.02 12.57 8.19
C ASP A 122 -11.02 11.41 8.30
N THR A 123 -10.65 10.35 9.02
CA THR A 123 -11.52 9.18 9.20
C THR A 123 -12.62 9.40 10.24
N ALA A 124 -12.58 10.49 11.01
CA ALA A 124 -13.58 10.77 12.04
C ALA A 124 -15.01 10.75 11.49
N MET A 125 -15.18 11.18 10.23
CA MET A 125 -16.46 11.18 9.53
C MET A 125 -16.57 9.99 8.56
N GLY A 126 -17.55 9.11 8.78
CA GLY A 126 -18.00 8.13 7.78
C GLY A 126 -17.14 6.88 7.60
N VAL A 127 -16.00 6.74 8.29
CA VAL A 127 -15.17 5.52 8.23
C VAL A 127 -15.44 4.63 9.44
N PRO A 128 -15.82 3.35 9.24
CA PRO A 128 -15.97 2.39 10.34
C PRO A 128 -14.65 2.19 11.11
N PRO A 129 -14.68 2.11 12.46
CA PRO A 129 -13.47 1.99 13.30
C PRO A 129 -12.52 0.86 12.88
N ARG A 130 -13.07 -0.27 12.45
CA ARG A 130 -12.31 -1.45 11.95
C ARG A 130 -11.36 -1.16 10.77
N HIS A 131 -11.53 -0.06 10.04
CA HIS A 131 -10.68 0.29 8.89
C HIS A 131 -9.68 1.41 9.18
N VAL A 132 -9.78 2.09 10.33
CA VAL A 132 -9.00 3.29 10.63
C VAL A 132 -7.51 2.98 10.76
N ARG A 133 -7.17 1.95 11.57
CA ARG A 133 -5.78 1.57 11.79
C ARG A 133 -5.05 1.21 10.49
N ASP A 134 -5.68 0.43 9.61
CA ASP A 134 -5.03 0.03 8.36
C ASP A 134 -4.84 1.23 7.42
N ARG A 135 -5.78 2.19 7.41
CA ARG A 135 -5.61 3.45 6.66
C ARG A 135 -4.46 4.29 7.23
N MET A 136 -4.39 4.43 8.55
CA MET A 136 -3.30 5.16 9.21
C MET A 136 -1.93 4.53 8.89
N VAL A 137 -1.84 3.19 8.99
CA VAL A 137 -0.59 2.46 8.72
C VAL A 137 -0.19 2.60 7.25
N LYS A 138 -1.15 2.41 6.33
CA LYS A 138 -0.89 2.55 4.89
C LYS A 138 -0.39 3.94 4.55
N ALA A 139 -1.09 4.98 5.01
CA ALA A 139 -0.73 6.36 4.70
C ALA A 139 0.62 6.77 5.31
N ALA A 140 0.94 6.29 6.52
CA ALA A 140 2.25 6.49 7.11
C ALA A 140 3.37 5.82 6.29
N PHE A 141 3.14 4.62 5.78
CA PHE A 141 4.11 3.95 4.90
C PHE A 141 4.28 4.72 3.59
N ASP A 142 3.17 5.10 2.93
CA ASP A 142 3.20 5.91 1.71
C ASP A 142 3.95 7.23 1.94
N ALA A 143 3.76 7.90 3.08
CA ALA A 143 4.49 9.11 3.45
C ALA A 143 5.99 8.86 3.64
N ALA A 144 6.38 7.77 4.30
CA ALA A 144 7.78 7.42 4.47
C ALA A 144 8.50 7.18 3.13
N PHE A 145 7.84 6.49 2.20
CA PHE A 145 8.39 6.25 0.87
C PHE A 145 8.46 7.53 0.03
N ARG A 146 7.41 8.36 0.04
CA ARG A 146 7.45 9.67 -0.64
C ARG A 146 8.54 10.59 -0.10
N PHE A 147 8.72 10.59 1.21
CA PHE A 147 9.78 11.38 1.85
C PHE A 147 11.15 10.95 1.34
N ALA A 148 11.42 9.65 1.38
CA ALA A 148 12.68 9.08 0.93
C ALA A 148 12.96 9.28 -0.58
N ASP A 149 11.92 9.21 -1.41
CA ASP A 149 12.01 9.49 -2.84
C ASP A 149 12.41 10.96 -3.10
N ALA A 150 11.77 11.90 -2.39
CA ALA A 150 12.10 13.32 -2.45
C ALA A 150 13.55 13.61 -2.03
N THR A 151 14.03 12.99 -0.94
CA THR A 151 15.43 13.17 -0.49
C THR A 151 16.42 12.55 -1.47
N SER A 152 16.09 11.44 -2.14
CA SER A 152 17.00 10.83 -3.12
C SER A 152 17.19 11.68 -4.38
N SER A 153 16.16 12.44 -4.77
CA SER A 153 16.21 13.41 -5.88
C SER A 153 17.13 14.59 -5.59
N GLU A 154 17.21 15.04 -4.33
CA GLU A 154 18.04 16.18 -3.92
C GLU A 154 19.54 15.88 -3.89
N TRP A 155 19.94 14.60 -3.83
CA TRP A 155 21.35 14.18 -3.76
C TRP A 155 21.95 13.78 -5.12
N SER A 156 21.20 13.93 -6.21
CA SER A 156 21.71 13.82 -7.58
C SER A 156 22.36 15.13 -8.02
N MET A 157 23.45 15.54 -7.35
CA MET A 157 24.42 16.47 -7.91
C MET A 157 25.69 15.69 -8.26
N ASP A 158 25.81 15.29 -9.53
CA ASP A 158 27.10 15.15 -10.18
C ASP A 158 26.97 15.64 -11.62
N ASP A 159 27.93 16.50 -11.97
CA ASP A 159 28.10 17.30 -13.17
C ASP A 159 28.05 16.51 -14.48
N ILE A 160 27.34 17.05 -15.49
CA ILE A 160 27.83 16.99 -16.87
C ILE A 160 27.69 18.37 -17.52
N GLU A 161 28.88 18.89 -17.78
CA GLU A 161 29.28 20.02 -18.61
C GLU A 161 28.36 20.38 -19.79
N ILE A 162 28.15 21.69 -19.88
CA ILE A 162 27.94 22.49 -21.08
C ILE A 162 28.76 21.97 -22.26
N PHE A 163 28.14 21.55 -23.38
CA PHE A 163 28.67 21.82 -24.72
C PHE A 163 27.58 21.79 -25.82
N ALA A 164 27.48 22.94 -26.49
CA ALA A 164 27.20 23.18 -27.91
C ALA A 164 26.00 22.49 -28.60
N ARG A 165 25.01 23.34 -28.88
CA ARG A 165 24.05 23.25 -29.99
C ARG A 165 24.76 23.11 -31.34
N PRO A 166 24.22 22.32 -32.28
CA PRO A 166 24.12 22.79 -33.66
C PRO A 166 22.67 22.76 -34.15
N GLU A 167 22.25 23.89 -34.72
CA GLU A 167 21.08 23.99 -35.58
C GLU A 167 21.28 23.16 -36.85
N ILE A 168 20.34 22.26 -37.16
CA ILE A 168 20.08 21.87 -38.54
C ILE A 168 18.56 21.97 -38.79
N SER A 169 18.27 22.77 -39.81
CA SER A 169 16.96 23.12 -40.33
C SER A 169 16.22 21.95 -40.98
N ALA A 170 14.92 21.89 -40.69
CA ALA A 170 13.77 21.48 -41.50
C ALA A 170 13.96 20.45 -42.64
N GLN A 171 13.21 19.35 -42.57
CA GLN A 171 12.10 19.11 -43.52
C GLN A 171 11.23 17.89 -43.14
N GLY A 172 9.93 18.16 -43.01
CA GLY A 172 8.82 17.32 -43.47
C GLY A 172 8.77 15.84 -43.09
N SER A 173 8.07 15.52 -42.00
CA SER A 173 7.32 14.27 -41.90
C SER A 173 6.22 14.42 -40.85
N THR A 174 4.97 14.47 -41.30
CA THR A 174 3.78 14.35 -40.46
C THR A 174 3.72 12.95 -39.85
N LEU A 175 4.42 12.76 -38.74
CA LEU A 175 4.27 11.59 -37.87
C LEU A 175 3.47 12.00 -36.64
N ARG A 176 2.45 11.21 -36.31
CA ARG A 176 1.55 11.36 -35.16
C ARG A 176 2.39 11.42 -33.87
N ALA A 177 2.64 12.63 -33.40
CA ALA A 177 3.37 12.93 -32.18
C ALA A 177 2.45 12.78 -30.95
N SER A 178 2.31 11.54 -30.46
CA SER A 178 1.73 11.27 -29.13
C SER A 178 2.72 10.60 -28.18
N SER A 179 3.93 10.24 -28.63
CA SER A 179 4.88 9.39 -27.87
C SER A 179 6.15 10.10 -27.43
N ILE A 180 6.25 11.42 -27.56
CA ILE A 180 7.38 12.18 -27.01
C ILE A 180 6.92 12.73 -25.66
N ILE A 181 7.24 11.99 -24.60
CA ILE A 181 7.06 12.47 -23.23
C ILE A 181 8.11 13.56 -23.02
N ASP A 182 7.63 14.78 -22.78
CA ASP A 182 8.47 15.88 -22.34
C ASP A 182 9.09 15.51 -20.98
N VAL A 183 10.41 15.63 -20.85
CA VAL A 183 11.13 15.24 -19.62
C VAL A 183 10.62 16.04 -18.43
N ASP A 184 10.14 17.27 -18.67
CA ASP A 184 9.53 18.12 -17.65
C ASP A 184 8.11 17.67 -17.23
N SER A 185 7.47 16.78 -18.02
CA SER A 185 6.11 16.25 -17.76
C SER A 185 6.10 14.95 -16.94
N ILE A 186 7.24 14.39 -16.54
CA ILE A 186 7.30 13.14 -15.75
C ILE A 186 6.71 13.31 -14.33
N ARG A 187 6.57 14.56 -13.85
CA ARG A 187 5.87 14.90 -12.60
C ARG A 187 4.34 14.93 -12.73
N ASP A 188 3.81 14.79 -13.95
CA ASP A 188 2.38 14.68 -14.20
C ASP A 188 1.88 13.27 -13.84
N ALA A 189 0.84 13.22 -13.00
CA ALA A 189 0.23 11.97 -12.55
C ALA A 189 -0.28 11.12 -13.73
N ASP A 190 -0.75 11.77 -14.80
CA ASP A 190 -1.28 11.12 -15.99
C ASP A 190 -0.16 10.46 -16.81
N VAL A 191 1.02 11.09 -16.88
CA VAL A 191 2.22 10.56 -17.55
C VAL A 191 2.81 9.41 -16.75
N ALA A 192 2.89 9.54 -15.43
CA ALA A 192 3.35 8.46 -14.56
C ALA A 192 2.42 7.24 -14.65
N GLU A 193 1.12 7.44 -14.80
CA GLU A 193 0.15 6.38 -15.07
C GLU A 193 0.39 5.69 -16.43
N GLN A 194 0.57 6.49 -17.49
CA GLN A 194 0.86 5.97 -18.83
C GLN A 194 2.13 5.12 -18.82
N ILE A 195 3.21 5.63 -18.24
CA ILE A 195 4.49 4.91 -18.13
C ILE A 195 4.32 3.59 -17.38
N ARG A 196 3.50 3.55 -16.30
CA ARG A 196 3.23 2.29 -15.57
C ARG A 196 2.52 1.28 -16.45
N GLY A 197 1.47 1.69 -17.17
CA GLY A 197 0.75 0.82 -18.10
C GLY A 197 1.66 0.31 -19.22
N GLU A 198 2.40 1.19 -19.87
CA GLU A 198 3.31 0.84 -20.97
C GLU A 198 4.43 -0.10 -20.50
N ARG A 199 5.05 0.14 -19.34
CA ARG A 199 6.07 -0.76 -18.80
C ARG A 199 5.53 -2.15 -18.51
N LEU A 200 4.30 -2.24 -17.97
CA LEU A 200 3.67 -3.52 -17.68
C LEU A 200 3.30 -4.27 -18.97
N GLY A 201 2.82 -3.55 -19.99
CA GLY A 201 2.60 -4.09 -21.33
C GLY A 201 3.88 -4.62 -21.99
N ALA A 202 4.94 -3.82 -21.97
CA ALA A 202 6.24 -4.20 -22.49
C ALA A 202 6.80 -5.45 -21.78
N LEU A 203 6.61 -5.56 -20.46
CA LEU A 203 6.99 -6.73 -19.68
C LEU A 203 6.26 -7.99 -20.15
N TYR A 204 4.92 -7.94 -20.26
CA TYR A 204 4.16 -9.10 -20.71
C TYR A 204 4.48 -9.52 -22.14
N GLN A 205 4.78 -8.57 -23.01
CA GLN A 205 5.26 -8.85 -24.36
C GLN A 205 6.61 -9.58 -24.34
N ARG A 206 7.58 -9.08 -23.58
CA ARG A 206 8.91 -9.72 -23.46
C ARG A 206 8.85 -11.11 -22.83
N LEU A 207 7.90 -11.34 -21.94
CA LEU A 207 7.65 -12.65 -21.34
C LEU A 207 6.81 -13.59 -22.21
N GLY A 208 6.35 -13.16 -23.40
CA GLY A 208 5.53 -13.98 -24.29
C GLY A 208 4.12 -14.29 -23.75
N HIS A 209 3.61 -13.46 -22.85
CA HIS A 209 2.30 -13.64 -22.19
C HIS A 209 1.25 -12.61 -22.63
N PHE A 210 1.58 -11.76 -23.60
CA PHE A 210 0.71 -10.67 -24.00
C PHE A 210 -0.59 -11.12 -24.66
N ASP A 211 -0.64 -12.29 -25.31
CA ASP A 211 -1.88 -12.81 -25.89
C ASP A 211 -2.96 -13.12 -24.82
N ALA A 212 -2.54 -13.53 -23.62
CA ALA A 212 -3.45 -13.73 -22.49
C ALA A 212 -4.00 -12.38 -21.97
N VAL A 213 -3.15 -11.35 -21.94
CA VAL A 213 -3.54 -9.97 -21.58
C VAL A 213 -4.50 -9.38 -22.61
N ARG A 214 -4.23 -9.58 -23.91
CA ARG A 214 -5.12 -9.17 -24.99
C ARG A 214 -6.48 -9.85 -24.90
N SER A 215 -6.50 -11.17 -24.68
CA SER A 215 -7.74 -11.93 -24.47
C SER A 215 -8.55 -11.40 -23.27
N PHE A 216 -7.85 -10.98 -22.21
CA PHE A 216 -8.48 -10.33 -21.05
C PHE A 216 -9.06 -8.95 -21.40
N HIS A 217 -8.32 -8.12 -22.15
CA HIS A 217 -8.82 -6.82 -22.61
C HIS A 217 -10.06 -6.95 -23.51
N ASP A 218 -10.08 -7.94 -24.40
CA ASP A 218 -11.22 -8.21 -25.27
C ASP A 218 -12.48 -8.59 -24.45
N GLN A 219 -12.31 -9.38 -23.38
CA GLN A 219 -13.39 -9.68 -22.44
C GLN A 219 -13.90 -8.47 -21.65
N LEU A 220 -13.00 -7.52 -21.34
CA LEU A 220 -13.38 -6.26 -20.69
C LEU A 220 -14.17 -5.36 -21.66
N ARG A 221 -13.71 -5.25 -22.91
CA ARG A 221 -14.38 -4.46 -23.97
C ARG A 221 -15.73 -5.03 -24.34
N SER A 222 -15.87 -6.35 -24.42
CA SER A 222 -17.14 -7.03 -24.72
C SER A 222 -18.12 -7.05 -23.55
N GLY A 223 -17.71 -6.61 -22.35
CA GLY A 223 -18.50 -6.66 -21.12
C GLY A 223 -18.74 -8.08 -20.59
N SER A 224 -18.18 -9.10 -21.25
CA SER A 224 -18.36 -10.52 -20.90
C SER A 224 -17.73 -10.88 -19.55
N ARG A 225 -16.79 -10.07 -19.06
CA ARG A 225 -16.24 -10.15 -17.71
C ARG A 225 -16.74 -8.98 -16.86
N SER A 226 -18.00 -9.05 -16.44
CA SER A 226 -18.56 -8.18 -15.40
C SER A 226 -18.20 -8.72 -14.01
N GLY A 227 -16.92 -8.69 -13.65
CA GLY A 227 -16.51 -8.81 -12.26
C GLY A 227 -16.76 -7.48 -11.54
N SER A 228 -17.13 -7.52 -10.26
CA SER A 228 -17.48 -6.38 -9.37
C SER A 228 -16.54 -5.16 -9.37
N VAL A 229 -15.38 -5.23 -10.03
CA VAL A 229 -14.27 -4.26 -9.95
C VAL A 229 -14.27 -3.28 -11.12
N SER A 230 -14.59 -3.69 -12.35
CA SER A 230 -14.70 -2.78 -13.51
C SER A 230 -15.83 -1.76 -13.34
N GLN A 231 -16.84 -2.07 -12.51
CA GLN A 231 -17.88 -1.12 -12.13
C GLN A 231 -17.41 -0.14 -11.04
N ALA A 232 -16.57 -0.59 -10.09
CA ALA A 232 -16.05 0.24 -9.00
C ALA A 232 -14.99 1.24 -9.48
N VAL A 233 -14.10 0.86 -10.40
CA VAL A 233 -13.07 1.79 -10.94
C VAL A 233 -13.68 2.80 -11.91
N ARG A 234 -14.76 2.44 -12.63
CA ARG A 234 -15.57 3.40 -13.41
C ARG A 234 -16.22 4.50 -12.55
N SER A 235 -16.44 4.27 -11.26
CA SER A 235 -17.06 5.22 -10.33
C SER A 235 -16.07 6.20 -9.69
N PHE A 236 -14.77 5.90 -9.70
CA PHE A 236 -13.73 6.86 -9.31
C PHE A 236 -13.42 7.70 -10.54
N GLY A 237 -13.83 8.96 -10.56
CA GLY A 237 -13.76 9.91 -11.68
C GLY A 237 -12.36 10.23 -12.22
N LEU A 238 -11.58 9.23 -12.62
CA LEU A 238 -10.33 9.31 -13.38
C LEU A 238 -10.69 9.66 -14.83
N LEU A 239 -11.08 10.91 -15.05
CA LEU A 239 -11.32 11.47 -16.38
C LEU A 239 -9.98 11.94 -16.96
N ARG A 240 -9.38 11.13 -17.83
CA ARG A 240 -8.32 11.61 -18.72
C ARG A 240 -8.94 12.50 -19.80
N SER A 241 -8.39 13.69 -19.99
CA SER A 241 -8.82 14.65 -21.01
C SER A 241 -8.46 14.24 -22.46
N ARG A 242 -7.64 13.19 -22.63
CA ARG A 242 -7.03 12.78 -23.91
C ARG A 242 -7.47 11.43 -24.49
N ILE A 243 -8.31 10.66 -23.80
CA ILE A 243 -8.70 9.31 -24.26
C ILE A 243 -10.15 9.31 -24.75
N SER A 244 -10.34 8.97 -26.02
CA SER A 244 -11.64 8.98 -26.71
C SER A 244 -12.48 7.71 -26.48
N ASN A 245 -11.98 6.75 -25.71
CA ASN A 245 -12.53 5.41 -25.50
C ASN A 245 -13.20 5.30 -24.12
N PRO A 246 -14.05 4.29 -23.84
CA PRO A 246 -14.54 4.09 -22.49
C PRO A 246 -13.35 3.86 -21.56
N ASN A 247 -13.28 4.61 -20.45
CA ASN A 247 -12.25 4.48 -19.41
C ASN A 247 -12.24 3.05 -18.85
N LEU A 248 -11.41 2.18 -19.42
CA LEU A 248 -11.29 0.77 -19.02
C LEU A 248 -10.03 0.61 -18.18
N TYR A 249 -10.24 0.67 -16.87
CA TYR A 249 -9.21 0.49 -15.85
C TYR A 249 -9.41 -0.82 -15.10
N TYR A 250 -8.29 -1.42 -14.70
CA TYR A 250 -8.26 -2.61 -13.84
C TYR A 250 -7.00 -2.60 -12.97
N TYR A 251 -7.00 -3.42 -11.91
CA TYR A 251 -5.82 -3.62 -11.08
C TYR A 251 -4.90 -4.65 -11.70
N ALA A 252 -3.58 -4.47 -11.65
CA ALA A 252 -2.63 -5.45 -12.20
C ALA A 252 -2.88 -6.89 -11.69
N SER A 253 -3.36 -7.06 -10.45
CA SER A 253 -3.76 -8.36 -9.90
C SER A 253 -4.93 -9.04 -10.63
N ASP A 254 -5.77 -8.30 -11.37
CA ASP A 254 -6.92 -8.84 -12.13
C ASP A 254 -6.49 -9.69 -13.34
N LEU A 255 -5.26 -9.51 -13.81
CA LEU A 255 -4.63 -10.34 -14.85
C LEU A 255 -4.26 -11.74 -14.35
N TYR A 256 -4.20 -11.93 -13.02
CA TYR A 256 -3.83 -13.18 -12.40
C TYR A 256 -5.06 -13.92 -11.85
N PRO A 257 -4.96 -15.24 -11.62
CA PRO A 257 -5.98 -15.96 -10.86
C PRO A 257 -6.15 -15.36 -9.46
N SER A 258 -7.37 -15.27 -8.94
CA SER A 258 -7.59 -14.71 -7.59
C SER A 258 -6.91 -15.54 -6.49
N PHE A 259 -6.74 -16.84 -6.72
CA PHE A 259 -6.10 -17.78 -5.80
C PHE A 259 -5.20 -18.78 -6.53
N ILE A 260 -4.08 -19.13 -5.90
CA ILE A 260 -3.18 -20.21 -6.33
C ILE A 260 -3.04 -21.26 -5.22
N GLY A 261 -2.48 -22.43 -5.56
CA GLY A 261 -2.18 -23.48 -4.57
C GLY A 261 -1.02 -23.12 -3.67
N LEU A 262 -0.91 -23.83 -2.54
CA LEU A 262 0.16 -23.63 -1.57
C LEU A 262 1.54 -23.96 -2.14
N ARG A 263 1.63 -24.96 -3.01
CA ARG A 263 2.89 -25.35 -3.66
C ARG A 263 3.45 -24.19 -4.48
N GLU A 264 2.62 -23.58 -5.31
CA GLU A 264 2.99 -22.43 -6.15
C GLU A 264 3.34 -21.22 -5.28
N ALA A 265 2.53 -20.93 -4.26
CA ALA A 265 2.82 -19.86 -3.32
C ALA A 265 4.15 -20.07 -2.57
N ALA A 266 4.44 -21.29 -2.12
CA ALA A 266 5.69 -21.63 -1.45
C ALA A 266 6.90 -21.43 -2.39
N GLY A 267 6.75 -21.83 -3.67
CA GLY A 267 7.75 -21.58 -4.71
C GLY A 267 8.05 -20.09 -4.87
N VAL A 268 7.02 -19.25 -4.99
CA VAL A 268 7.18 -17.78 -5.06
C VAL A 268 7.86 -17.26 -3.79
N MET A 269 7.46 -17.75 -2.62
CA MET A 269 8.06 -17.37 -1.33
C MET A 269 9.52 -17.82 -1.17
N GLY A 270 10.02 -18.74 -2.01
CA GLY A 270 11.37 -19.29 -1.88
C GLY A 270 11.51 -20.31 -0.75
N ILE A 271 10.43 -21.00 -0.39
CA ILE A 271 10.42 -22.02 0.67
C ILE A 271 9.87 -23.36 0.17
N ALA A 272 10.25 -24.45 0.83
CA ALA A 272 9.67 -25.76 0.56
C ALA A 272 8.17 -25.80 0.94
N GLU A 273 7.35 -26.52 0.17
CA GLU A 273 5.92 -26.71 0.45
C GLU A 273 5.66 -27.29 1.86
N SER A 274 6.50 -28.22 2.30
CA SER A 274 6.43 -28.79 3.66
C SER A 274 6.69 -27.73 4.75
N ALA A 275 7.57 -26.75 4.51
CA ALA A 275 7.80 -25.63 5.41
C ALA A 275 6.59 -24.69 5.44
N ALA A 276 5.99 -24.41 4.29
CA ALA A 276 4.76 -23.64 4.18
C ALA A 276 3.61 -24.29 4.98
N HIS A 277 3.45 -25.61 4.89
CA HIS A 277 2.50 -26.37 5.71
C HIS A 277 2.77 -26.28 7.22
N ARG A 278 4.03 -26.29 7.66
CA ARG A 278 4.38 -26.10 9.09
C ARG A 278 4.00 -24.70 9.56
N LEU A 279 4.31 -23.67 8.78
CA LEU A 279 3.98 -22.29 9.09
C LEU A 279 2.46 -22.08 9.19
N ILE A 280 1.67 -22.70 8.30
CA ILE A 280 0.21 -22.65 8.37
C ILE A 280 -0.31 -23.32 9.64
N ARG A 281 0.18 -24.53 9.97
CA ARG A 281 -0.24 -25.23 11.20
C ARG A 281 0.14 -24.49 12.48
N ALA A 282 1.27 -23.79 12.46
CA ALA A 282 1.73 -22.95 13.57
C ALA A 282 1.03 -21.58 13.63
N GLY A 283 0.19 -21.23 12.65
CA GLY A 283 -0.43 -19.91 12.56
C GLY A 283 0.57 -18.77 12.29
N GLN A 284 1.71 -19.09 11.68
CA GLN A 284 2.83 -18.18 11.40
C GLN A 284 3.00 -17.90 9.90
N PHE A 285 2.06 -18.35 9.06
CA PHE A 285 2.11 -18.07 7.64
C PHE A 285 1.81 -16.57 7.38
N PRO A 286 2.57 -15.89 6.49
CA PRO A 286 2.60 -14.42 6.44
C PRO A 286 1.35 -13.76 5.87
N PHE A 287 0.39 -14.52 5.34
CA PHE A 287 -0.88 -13.99 4.83
C PHE A 287 -2.01 -15.03 4.96
N PRO A 288 -3.29 -14.61 4.90
CA PRO A 288 -4.41 -15.51 5.05
C PRO A 288 -4.41 -16.65 4.02
N VAL A 289 -4.63 -17.87 4.50
CA VAL A 289 -4.72 -19.08 3.67
C VAL A 289 -6.12 -19.67 3.82
N ALA A 290 -6.80 -19.85 2.70
CA ALA A 290 -8.08 -20.54 2.67
C ALA A 290 -7.86 -22.05 2.53
N ARG A 291 -8.62 -22.84 3.28
CA ARG A 291 -8.64 -24.30 3.10
C ARG A 291 -9.72 -24.68 2.10
N ALA A 292 -9.32 -25.25 0.97
CA ALA A 292 -10.22 -25.77 -0.05
C ALA A 292 -10.09 -27.30 -0.09
N GLY A 293 -10.96 -27.98 0.67
CA GLY A 293 -10.92 -29.43 0.85
C GLY A 293 -9.63 -29.91 1.53
N ARG A 294 -8.86 -30.75 0.82
CA ARG A 294 -7.54 -31.26 1.27
C ARG A 294 -6.37 -30.34 0.93
N SER A 295 -6.61 -29.26 0.22
CA SER A 295 -5.57 -28.34 -0.27
C SER A 295 -5.69 -26.95 0.37
N TYR A 296 -4.59 -26.21 0.39
CA TYR A 296 -4.54 -24.82 0.80
C TYR A 296 -4.48 -23.91 -0.43
N LYS A 297 -5.22 -22.81 -0.38
CA LYS A 297 -5.29 -21.77 -1.39
C LYS A 297 -4.83 -20.44 -0.82
N VAL A 298 -4.02 -19.74 -1.60
CA VAL A 298 -3.40 -18.46 -1.25
C VAL A 298 -3.92 -17.39 -2.20
N SER A 299 -4.31 -16.24 -1.67
CA SER A 299 -4.66 -15.08 -2.51
C SER A 299 -3.43 -14.55 -3.24
N VAL A 300 -3.53 -14.41 -4.57
CA VAL A 300 -2.43 -13.83 -5.37
C VAL A 300 -2.17 -12.38 -4.98
N LYS A 301 -3.22 -11.60 -4.69
CA LYS A 301 -3.10 -10.22 -4.22
C LYS A 301 -2.28 -10.13 -2.92
N ALA A 302 -2.54 -11.03 -1.97
CA ALA A 302 -1.76 -11.09 -0.72
C ALA A 302 -0.30 -11.50 -0.96
N LEU A 303 -0.06 -12.42 -1.92
CA LEU A 303 1.28 -12.85 -2.30
C LEU A 303 2.08 -11.76 -3.02
N MET A 304 1.44 -11.00 -3.92
CA MET A 304 2.03 -9.82 -4.57
C MET A 304 2.46 -8.80 -3.52
N HIS A 305 1.56 -8.48 -2.57
CA HIS A 305 1.88 -7.59 -1.46
C HIS A 305 3.03 -8.11 -0.60
N PHE A 306 3.09 -9.42 -0.33
CA PHE A 306 4.21 -10.02 0.40
C PHE A 306 5.56 -9.91 -0.35
N LYS A 307 5.52 -9.84 -1.68
CA LYS A 307 6.70 -9.67 -2.53
C LYS A 307 7.02 -8.23 -2.88
N ASP A 308 6.37 -7.28 -2.21
CA ASP A 308 6.49 -5.84 -2.51
C ASP A 308 6.17 -5.53 -3.99
N ILE A 309 5.30 -6.34 -4.62
CA ILE A 309 4.82 -6.11 -5.99
C ILE A 309 3.56 -5.23 -5.91
N PRO A 310 3.60 -4.00 -6.45
CA PRO A 310 2.47 -3.07 -6.36
C PRO A 310 1.28 -3.55 -7.21
N ASP A 311 0.09 -3.46 -6.64
CA ASP A 311 -1.17 -3.71 -7.35
C ASP A 311 -1.68 -2.41 -7.99
N ALA A 312 -0.98 -1.97 -9.03
CA ALA A 312 -1.26 -0.69 -9.70
C ALA A 312 -2.57 -0.74 -10.50
N ILE A 313 -3.28 0.38 -10.53
CA ILE A 313 -4.38 0.61 -11.47
C ILE A 313 -3.76 0.98 -12.82
N VAL A 314 -4.19 0.31 -13.88
CA VAL A 314 -3.68 0.50 -15.25
C VAL A 314 -4.81 0.64 -16.25
N HIS A 315 -4.58 1.45 -17.28
CA HIS A 315 -5.48 1.58 -18.42
C HIS A 315 -5.15 0.53 -19.49
N VAL A 316 -6.18 -0.03 -20.12
CA VAL A 316 -6.04 -1.02 -21.20
C VAL A 316 -5.13 -0.52 -22.33
N ASP A 317 -5.34 0.72 -22.80
CA ASP A 317 -4.63 1.25 -23.96
C ASP A 317 -3.14 1.50 -23.70
N ASP A 318 -2.76 1.81 -22.45
CA ASP A 318 -1.35 2.03 -22.07
C ASP A 318 -0.58 0.71 -22.10
N ILE A 319 -1.21 -0.35 -21.59
CA ILE A 319 -0.68 -1.73 -21.60
C ILE A 319 -0.48 -2.20 -23.05
N GLU A 320 -1.46 -1.95 -23.92
CA GLU A 320 -1.35 -2.32 -25.34
C GLU A 320 -0.28 -1.51 -26.07
N SER A 321 -0.20 -0.22 -25.80
CA SER A 321 0.82 0.65 -26.36
C SER A 321 2.22 0.17 -25.99
N GLY A 322 2.48 -0.12 -24.71
CA GLY A 322 3.77 -0.62 -24.26
C GLY A 322 4.16 -1.98 -24.85
N ALA A 323 3.19 -2.88 -24.99
CA ALA A 323 3.43 -4.18 -25.63
C ALA A 323 3.75 -4.05 -27.13
N LEU A 324 3.05 -3.18 -27.85
CA LEU A 324 3.32 -2.89 -29.26
C LEU A 324 4.75 -2.35 -29.46
N HIS A 325 5.16 -1.41 -28.61
CA HIS A 325 6.52 -0.87 -28.63
C HIS A 325 7.57 -1.96 -28.36
N ALA A 326 7.35 -2.82 -27.37
CA ALA A 326 8.28 -3.90 -27.03
C ALA A 326 8.31 -5.04 -28.06
N GLY A 327 7.22 -5.24 -28.81
CA GLY A 327 7.09 -6.28 -29.83
C GLY A 327 7.77 -5.93 -31.16
N GLY A 328 8.43 -4.77 -31.27
CA GLY A 328 9.05 -4.30 -32.51
C GLY A 328 8.02 -3.88 -33.56
N GLY A 329 6.80 -3.55 -33.15
CA GLY A 329 5.74 -3.05 -34.02
C GLY A 329 6.00 -1.61 -34.46
N VAL A 330 7.10 -1.38 -35.17
CA VAL A 330 7.28 -0.22 -36.05
C VAL A 330 6.57 -0.59 -37.34
N ARG A 331 5.52 0.15 -37.70
CA ARG A 331 5.14 0.27 -39.11
C ARG A 331 6.06 1.27 -39.76
#